data_AF-A0A5P0ZFE7-F1
#
_entry.id   AF-A0A5P0ZFE7-F1
#
_cell.length_a   1.000
_cell.length_b   1.000
_cell.length_c   1.000
_cell.angle_alpha   90.00
_cell.angle_beta   90.00
_cell.angle_gamma   90.00
#
_symmetry.space_group_name_H-M   'P 1'
#
loop_
_entity.id
_entity.type
_entity.pdbx_description
1 polymer ?
#
loop_
_entity_poly.entity_id
_entity_poly.type
_entity_poly.pdbx_seq_one_letter_code
_entity_poly.pdbx_strand_id
1 'polypeptide(L)'
;MDEPEYLVFPFEIKDFGKIKMRLIRNKGMVTLSDEGKVQMYVKNNDISQSVISHFLEKYKVKQHGKELFVIVPENELKMAKDRLLQAILGILVN
;
A
#
# COMPACT_ATOMS: atom_id res chain seq x y z
N MET A 1 -1.74 -24.76 -7.26
CA MET A 1 -1.85 -23.30 -7.46
C MET A 1 -1.85 -22.71 -6.08
N ASP A 2 -0.80 -22.00 -5.69
CA ASP A 2 -0.77 -21.37 -4.37
C ASP A 2 -1.75 -20.21 -4.35
N GLU A 3 -2.64 -20.21 -3.36
CA GLU A 3 -3.59 -19.12 -3.17
C GLU A 3 -2.82 -17.80 -2.93
N PRO A 4 -3.31 -16.66 -3.44
CA PRO A 4 -2.69 -15.38 -3.17
C PRO A 4 -2.66 -15.09 -1.67
N GLU A 5 -1.46 -14.89 -1.12
CA GLU A 5 -1.30 -14.52 0.28
C GLU A 5 -1.62 -13.05 0.50
N TYR A 6 -2.32 -12.78 1.60
CA TYR A 6 -2.77 -11.43 1.93
C TYR A 6 -2.44 -11.08 3.36
N LEU A 7 -2.02 -9.84 3.56
CA LEU A 7 -1.93 -9.22 4.86
C LEU A 7 -3.15 -8.32 5.04
N VAL A 8 -3.88 -8.54 6.12
CA VAL A 8 -5.06 -7.74 6.46
C VAL A 8 -4.75 -6.94 7.70
N PHE A 9 -4.85 -5.62 7.57
CA PHE A 9 -4.70 -4.69 8.67
C PHE A 9 -6.10 -4.16 9.00
N PRO A 10 -6.68 -4.54 10.16
CA PRO A 10 -7.93 -3.96 10.61
C PRO A 10 -7.68 -2.54 11.13
N PHE A 11 -8.46 -1.58 10.65
CA PHE A 11 -8.52 -0.21 11.17
C PHE A 11 -9.82 0.40 10.69
N GLU A 12 -10.31 1.41 11.41
CA GLU A 12 -11.49 2.16 11.05
C GLU A 12 -11.09 3.59 10.73
N ILE A 13 -10.93 3.89 9.44
CA ILE A 13 -10.61 5.24 8.97
C ILE A 13 -11.48 5.52 7.75
N LYS A 14 -12.35 6.53 7.89
CA LYS A 14 -13.28 6.95 6.84
C LYS A 14 -14.05 5.72 6.31
N ASP A 15 -14.03 5.46 5.00
CA ASP A 15 -14.74 4.34 4.37
C ASP A 15 -13.98 3.00 4.41
N PHE A 16 -12.80 2.95 5.04
CA PHE A 16 -12.01 1.74 5.16
C PHE A 16 -12.14 1.12 6.55
N GLY A 17 -12.74 -0.08 6.61
CA GLY A 17 -12.70 -0.96 7.78
C GLY A 17 -11.48 -1.91 7.81
N LYS A 18 -10.69 -1.95 6.72
CA LYS A 18 -9.44 -2.71 6.58
C LYS A 18 -8.67 -2.35 5.31
N ILE A 19 -7.34 -2.51 5.34
CA ILE A 19 -6.43 -2.46 4.19
C ILE A 19 -6.01 -3.91 4.01
N LYS A 20 -6.20 -4.39 2.79
CA LYS A 20 -5.74 -5.71 2.35
C LYS A 20 -4.55 -5.46 1.42
N MET A 21 -3.39 -5.98 1.79
CA MET A 21 -2.19 -5.92 0.96
C MET A 21 -1.91 -7.30 0.39
N ARG A 22 -1.77 -7.39 -0.93
CA ARG A 22 -1.33 -8.61 -1.60
C ARG A 22 0.15 -8.80 -1.33
N LEU A 23 0.52 -10.01 -0.93
CA LEU A 23 1.91 -10.42 -0.69
C LEU A 23 2.34 -11.39 -1.78
N ILE A 24 3.41 -11.06 -2.49
CA ILE A 24 4.00 -11.91 -3.53
C ILE A 24 5.45 -12.17 -3.14
N ARG A 25 5.81 -13.45 -2.98
CA ARG A 25 7.20 -13.87 -2.75
C ARG A 25 7.79 -14.37 -4.05
N ASN A 26 8.99 -13.89 -4.40
CA ASN A 26 9.71 -14.33 -5.58
C ASN A 26 11.22 -14.25 -5.33
N LYS A 27 11.91 -15.39 -5.31
CA LYS A 27 13.39 -15.50 -5.23
C LYS A 27 14.01 -14.64 -4.11
N GLY A 28 13.48 -14.75 -2.88
CA GLY A 28 13.99 -14.01 -1.71
C GLY A 28 13.59 -12.53 -1.67
N MET A 29 12.79 -12.08 -2.64
CA MET A 29 12.15 -10.76 -2.63
C MET A 29 10.67 -10.89 -2.30
N VAL A 30 10.16 -9.86 -1.66
CA VAL A 30 8.76 -9.67 -1.33
C VAL A 30 8.26 -8.42 -2.03
N THR A 31 7.11 -8.56 -2.70
CA THR A 31 6.29 -7.43 -3.16
C THR A 31 5.03 -7.34 -2.32
N LEU A 32 4.75 -6.16 -1.76
CA LEU A 32 3.47 -5.80 -1.16
C LEU A 32 2.75 -4.81 -2.07
N SER A 33 1.47 -5.04 -2.38
CA SER A 33 0.63 -4.17 -3.20
C SER A 33 -0.73 -3.91 -2.54
N ASP A 34 -1.29 -2.71 -2.68
CA ASP A 34 -2.65 -2.37 -2.23
C ASP A 34 -3.75 -2.80 -3.22
N GLU A 35 -3.36 -3.38 -4.37
CA GLU A 35 -4.26 -3.75 -5.47
C GLU A 35 -5.06 -2.55 -6.03
N GLY A 36 -4.56 -1.33 -5.85
CA GLY A 36 -5.12 -0.08 -6.34
C GLY A 36 -6.40 0.40 -5.66
N LYS A 37 -6.74 -0.17 -4.50
CA LYS A 37 -7.90 0.26 -3.70
C LYS A 37 -7.76 1.70 -3.23
N VAL A 38 -6.54 2.11 -2.89
CA VAL A 38 -6.27 3.47 -2.41
C VAL A 38 -6.51 4.48 -3.52
N GLN A 39 -6.14 4.16 -4.76
CA GLN A 39 -6.39 5.07 -5.87
C GLN A 39 -7.86 5.25 -6.23
N MET A 40 -8.70 4.23 -6.00
CA MET A 40 -10.15 4.40 -6.13
C MET A 40 -10.68 5.41 -5.11
N TYR A 41 -10.22 5.32 -3.86
CA TYR A 41 -10.63 6.26 -2.82
C TYR A 41 -10.15 7.68 -3.09
N VAL A 42 -8.88 7.86 -3.44
CA VAL A 42 -8.30 9.17 -3.78
C VAL A 42 -9.13 9.86 -4.86
N LYS A 43 -9.46 9.13 -5.94
CA LYS A 43 -10.26 9.67 -7.04
C LYS A 43 -11.66 10.10 -6.58
N ASN A 44 -12.28 9.35 -5.68
CA ASN A 44 -13.63 9.66 -5.19
C ASN A 44 -13.66 10.83 -4.19
N ASN A 45 -12.52 11.21 -3.63
CA ASN A 45 -12.41 12.26 -2.59
C ASN A 45 -11.58 13.45 -3.07
N ASP A 46 -11.29 13.56 -4.37
CA ASP A 46 -10.50 14.64 -4.99
C ASP A 46 -9.17 14.95 -4.27
N ILE A 47 -8.52 13.90 -3.73
CA ILE A 47 -7.23 14.07 -3.06
C ILE A 47 -6.18 14.45 -4.10
N SER A 48 -5.48 15.57 -3.84
CA SER A 48 -4.48 16.11 -4.75
C SER A 48 -3.33 15.13 -4.99
N GLN A 49 -2.89 15.04 -6.26
CA GLN A 49 -1.71 14.27 -6.65
C GLN A 49 -0.44 14.71 -5.90
N SER A 50 -0.35 15.97 -5.46
CA SER A 50 0.78 16.44 -4.65
C SER A 50 0.84 15.78 -3.27
N VAL A 51 -0.32 15.56 -2.63
CA VAL A 51 -0.42 14.87 -1.33
C VAL A 51 -0.02 13.41 -1.48
N ILE A 52 -0.50 12.75 -2.54
CA ILE A 52 -0.13 11.36 -2.84
C ILE A 52 1.37 11.27 -3.04
N SER A 53 1.93 12.09 -3.94
CA SER A 53 3.35 12.09 -4.28
C SER A 53 4.23 12.31 -3.04
N HIS A 54 3.83 13.25 -2.16
CA HIS A 54 4.52 13.51 -0.90
C HIS A 54 4.65 12.24 -0.03
N PHE A 55 3.56 11.50 0.18
CA PHE A 55 3.59 10.30 1.02
C PHE A 55 4.30 9.11 0.35
N LEU A 56 4.17 8.97 -0.97
CA LEU A 56 4.89 7.93 -1.71
C LEU A 56 6.41 8.15 -1.63
N GLU A 57 6.86 9.39 -1.82
CA GLU A 57 8.29 9.74 -1.72
C GLU A 57 8.80 9.55 -0.28
N LYS A 58 8.08 10.10 0.70
CA LYS A 58 8.44 10.04 2.13
C LYS A 58 8.67 8.61 2.63
N TYR A 59 7.82 7.67 2.21
CA TYR A 59 7.90 6.27 2.67
C TYR A 59 8.51 5.32 1.63
N LYS A 60 9.07 5.84 0.53
CA LYS A 60 9.69 5.05 -0.54
C LYS A 60 8.74 3.99 -1.13
N VAL A 61 7.47 4.35 -1.29
CA VAL A 61 6.44 3.54 -1.95
C VAL A 61 6.41 3.89 -3.43
N LYS A 62 6.30 2.87 -4.30
CA LYS A 62 6.19 3.06 -5.74
C LYS A 62 4.74 3.00 -6.18
N GLN A 63 4.44 3.65 -7.28
CA GLN A 63 3.14 3.56 -7.94
C GLN A 63 3.32 3.02 -9.37
N HIS A 64 2.50 2.07 -9.77
CA HIS A 64 2.42 1.59 -11.15
C HIS A 64 0.96 1.45 -11.56
N GLY A 65 0.53 2.30 -12.49
CA GLY A 65 -0.89 2.46 -12.81
C GLY A 65 -1.68 2.86 -11.57
N LYS A 66 -2.59 1.98 -11.12
CA LYS A 66 -3.42 2.22 -9.94
C LYS A 66 -2.82 1.65 -8.65
N GLU A 67 -1.85 0.74 -8.76
CA GLU A 67 -1.32 0.02 -7.59
C GLU A 67 -0.18 0.80 -6.92
N LEU A 68 -0.24 0.84 -5.59
CA LEU A 68 0.84 1.25 -4.72
C LEU A 68 1.55 0.01 -4.20
N PHE A 69 2.87 -0.01 -4.31
CA PHE A 69 3.63 -1.20 -3.95
C PHE A 69 5.03 -0.91 -3.40
N VAL A 70 5.55 -1.87 -2.64
CA VAL A 70 6.91 -1.90 -2.10
C VAL A 70 7.54 -3.24 -2.47
N ILE A 71 8.79 -3.21 -2.94
CA ILE A 71 9.59 -4.41 -3.21
C ILE A 71 10.84 -4.35 -2.35
N VAL A 72 11.05 -5.37 -1.52
CA VAL A 72 12.19 -5.48 -0.59
C VAL A 72 12.65 -6.93 -0.47
N PRO A 73 13.87 -7.18 0.05
CA PRO A 73 14.26 -8.51 0.51
C PRO A 73 13.29 -9.07 1.56
N GLU A 74 13.14 -10.40 1.64
CA GLU A 74 12.16 -11.04 2.54
C GLU A 74 12.40 -10.75 4.03
N ASN A 75 13.66 -10.59 4.45
CA ASN A 75 14.02 -10.18 5.82
C ASN A 75 13.59 -8.74 6.16
N GLU A 76 13.20 -7.93 5.18
CA GLU A 76 12.67 -6.57 5.35
C GLU A 76 11.14 -6.50 5.25
N LEU A 77 10.44 -7.64 5.24
CA LEU A 77 8.97 -7.70 5.14
C LEU A 77 8.27 -6.79 6.17
N LYS A 78 8.75 -6.75 7.42
CA LYS A 78 8.18 -5.85 8.44
C LYS A 78 8.26 -4.38 8.02
N MET A 79 9.43 -3.95 7.54
CA MET A 79 9.66 -2.59 7.06
C MET A 79 8.78 -2.24 5.86
N ALA A 80 8.61 -3.18 4.92
CA ALA A 80 7.74 -2.96 3.76
C ALA A 80 6.26 -2.80 4.16
N LYS A 81 5.77 -3.58 5.13
CA LYS A 81 4.44 -3.40 5.71
C LYS A 81 4.28 -1.99 6.27
N ASP A 82 5.23 -1.57 7.10
CA ASP A 82 5.19 -0.26 7.76
C ASP A 82 5.20 0.89 6.74
N ARG A 83 6.08 0.83 5.74
CA ARG A 83 6.16 1.84 4.67
C ARG A 83 4.86 1.97 3.88
N LEU A 84 4.34 0.84 3.39
CA LEU A 84 3.12 0.85 2.59
C LEU A 84 1.93 1.30 3.44
N LEU A 85 1.80 0.80 4.68
CA LEU A 85 0.71 1.19 5.57
C LEU A 85 0.77 2.69 5.91
N GLN A 86 1.94 3.22 6.28
CA GLN A 86 2.09 4.64 6.62
C GLN A 86 1.82 5.56 5.43
N ALA A 87 2.22 5.17 4.22
CA ALA A 87 1.89 5.94 3.01
C ALA A 87 0.38 5.98 2.79
N ILE A 88 -0.29 4.84 2.86
CA ILE A 88 -1.73 4.75 2.68
C ILE A 88 -2.44 5.56 3.76
N LEU A 89 -2.11 5.37 5.03
CA LEU A 89 -2.71 6.13 6.13
C LEU A 89 -2.50 7.63 5.96
N GLY A 90 -1.29 8.06 5.58
CA GLY A 90 -1.00 9.47 5.29
C GLY A 90 -1.91 10.04 4.20
N ILE A 91 -2.10 9.30 3.11
CA ILE A 91 -3.01 9.69 2.03
C ILE A 91 -4.47 9.74 2.54
N LEU A 92 -4.89 8.73 3.31
CA LEU A 92 -6.28 8.60 3.74
C LEU A 92 -6.71 9.63 4.79
N VAL A 93 -5.81 10.18 5.60
CA VAL A 93 -6.17 11.16 6.64
C VAL A 93 -6.06 12.61 6.18
N ASN A 94 -5.54 12.84 4.97
CA ASN A 94 -5.57 14.14 4.30
C ASN A 94 -6.75 14.21 3.32
#